data_AF-A0A349DEG2-F1
#
_entry.id   AF-A0A349DEG2-F1
#
_cell.length_a   1.000
_cell.length_b   1.000
_cell.length_c   1.000
_cell.angle_alpha   90.00
_cell.angle_beta   90.00
_cell.angle_gamma   90.00
#
_symmetry.space_group_name_H-M   'P 1'
#
loop_
_entity.id
_entity.type
_entity.pdbx_description
1 polymer ?
#
loop_
_entity_poly.entity_id
_entity_poly.type
_entity_poly.pdbx_seq_one_letter_code
_entity_poly.pdbx_strand_id
1 'polypeptide(L)' 'VTMRERKDGSYKISMRSNRPINVSEICAAMGGGGHPQAAGCQVDGPLESATETVIQNVKNYIERL' A
#
# COMPACT_ATOMS: atom_id res chain seq x y z
N VAL A 1 1.22 2.54 8.39
CA VAL A 1 1.69 1.77 7.21
C VAL A 1 3.11 1.31 7.50
N THR A 2 3.49 0.08 7.15
CA THR A 2 4.88 -0.40 7.26
C THR A 2 5.35 -0.98 5.93
N MET A 3 6.65 -0.82 5.64
CA MET A 3 7.31 -1.37 4.47
C MET A 3 8.45 -2.27 4.94
N ARG A 4 8.54 -3.48 4.39
CA ARG A 4 9.60 -4.44 4.71
C ARG A 4 10.23 -4.94 3.42
N GLU A 5 11.52 -4.70 3.28
CA GLU A 5 12.32 -5.21 2.18
C GLU A 5 12.38 -6.73 2.19
N ARG A 6 12.36 -7.33 0.99
CA ARG A 6 12.52 -8.75 0.74
C ARG A 6 13.87 -9.02 0.08
N LYS A 7 14.27 -10.29 0.06
CA LYS A 7 15.55 -10.72 -0.52
C LYS A 7 15.67 -10.41 -2.02
N ASP A 8 14.56 -10.26 -2.72
CA ASP A 8 14.49 -9.93 -4.15
C ASP A 8 14.50 -8.41 -4.40
N GLY A 9 14.67 -7.58 -3.36
CA GLY A 9 14.65 -6.13 -3.45
C GLY A 9 13.25 -5.52 -3.51
N SER A 10 12.19 -6.33 -3.52
CA SER A 10 10.81 -5.84 -3.41
C SER A 10 10.45 -5.48 -1.98
N TYR A 11 9.39 -4.68 -1.81
CA TYR A 11 8.87 -4.30 -0.50
C TYR A 11 7.48 -4.90 -0.28
N LYS A 12 7.34 -5.63 0.84
CA LYS A 12 6.03 -5.97 1.39
C LYS A 12 5.47 -4.77 2.12
N ILE A 13 4.31 -4.29 1.69
CA ILE A 13 3.60 -3.18 2.32
C ILE A 13 2.46 -3.74 3.18
N SER A 14 2.38 -3.32 4.43
CA SER A 14 1.27 -3.64 5.33
C SER A 14 0.55 -2.36 5.74
N MET A 15 -0.72 -2.26 5.38
CA MET A 15 -1.55 -1.09 5.65
C MET A 15 -2.57 -1.38 6.73
N ARG A 16 -2.81 -0.36 7.57
CA ARG A 16 -3.83 -0.34 8.61
C ARG A 16 -4.47 1.03 8.61
N SER A 17 -5.77 1.08 8.87
CA SER A 17 -6.54 2.31 8.97
C SER A 17 -7.63 2.18 10.02
N ASN A 18 -8.13 3.34 10.47
CA ASN A 18 -9.41 3.43 11.16
C ASN A 18 -10.52 3.71 10.14
N ARG A 19 -11.78 3.50 10.53
CA ARG A 19 -12.93 3.93 9.74
C ARG A 19 -12.90 5.46 9.54
N PRO A 20 -13.34 5.98 8.38
CA PRO A 20 -14.02 5.28 7.28
C PRO A 20 -13.08 4.72 6.19
N ILE A 21 -11.76 4.83 6.36
CA ILE A 21 -10.79 4.55 5.29
C ILE A 21 -10.69 3.04 4.99
N ASN A 22 -10.83 2.68 3.71
CA ASN A 22 -10.70 1.32 3.18
C ASN A 22 -9.31 1.09 2.57
N VAL A 23 -8.37 0.52 3.34
CA VAL A 23 -7.02 0.20 2.84
C VAL A 23 -6.99 -1.00 1.90
N SER A 24 -8.06 -1.79 1.82
CA SER A 24 -8.13 -2.89 0.85
C SER A 24 -8.14 -2.37 -0.58
N GLU A 25 -8.87 -1.28 -0.85
CA GLU A 25 -8.91 -0.64 -2.16
C GLU A 25 -7.55 -0.04 -2.56
N ILE A 26 -6.86 0.61 -1.62
CA ILE A 26 -5.51 1.14 -1.84
C ILE A 26 -4.54 0.01 -2.19
N CYS A 27 -4.56 -1.10 -1.45
CA CYS A 27 -3.71 -2.24 -1.74
C CYS A 27 -4.11 -2.96 -3.04
N ALA A 28 -5.40 -3.03 -3.38
CA ALA A 28 -5.89 -3.63 -4.62
C ALA A 28 -5.38 -2.88 -5.88
N ALA A 29 -5.29 -1.55 -5.81
CA ALA A 29 -4.69 -0.73 -6.88
C ALA A 29 -3.22 -1.06 -7.16
N MET A 30 -2.52 -1.67 -6.20
CA MET A 30 -1.14 -2.14 -6.30
C MET A 30 -1.04 -3.68 -6.42
N GLY A 31 -2.12 -4.36 -6.83
CA GLY A 31 -2.14 -5.82 -7.02
C GLY A 31 -2.18 -6.64 -5.72
N GLY A 32 -2.46 -6.00 -4.58
CA GLY A 32 -2.67 -6.66 -3.29
C GLY A 32 -4.14 -6.79 -2.90
N GLY A 33 -4.40 -6.80 -1.59
CA GLY A 33 -5.77 -6.85 -1.05
C GLY A 33 -5.81 -7.15 0.45
N GLY A 34 -7.02 -7.37 0.97
CA GLY A 34 -7.28 -7.72 2.37
C GLY A 34 -8.61 -7.19 2.89
N HIS A 35 -8.64 -6.81 4.16
CA HIS A 35 -9.81 -6.22 4.82
C HIS A 35 -9.76 -4.69 4.80
N PRO A 36 -10.92 -4.00 4.92
CA PRO A 36 -10.96 -2.55 4.87
C PRO A 36 -10.07 -1.80 5.87
N GLN A 37 -9.80 -2.36 7.05
CA GLN A 37 -8.88 -1.78 8.04
C GLN A 37 -7.50 -2.45 8.07
N ALA A 38 -7.28 -3.50 7.26
CA ALA A 38 -6.04 -4.27 7.26
C ALA A 38 -5.81 -4.99 5.93
N ALA A 39 -4.89 -4.46 5.13
CA ALA A 39 -4.55 -4.99 3.81
C ALA A 39 -3.03 -4.99 3.58
N GLY A 40 -2.59 -5.65 2.52
CA GLY A 40 -1.19 -5.65 2.11
C GLY A 40 -1.01 -5.81 0.61
N CYS A 41 0.14 -5.36 0.12
CA CYS A 41 0.57 -5.48 -1.28
C CYS A 41 2.09 -5.65 -1.34
N GLN A 42 2.60 -5.94 -2.53
CA GLN A 42 4.03 -5.95 -2.83
C GLN A 42 4.30 -4.89 -3.87
N VAL A 43 5.37 -4.13 -3.69
CA VAL A 43 5.85 -3.15 -4.67
C VAL A 43 7.29 -3.49 -5.00
N ASP A 44 7.59 -3.58 -6.29
CA ASP A 44 8.94 -3.88 -6.77
C ASP A 44 9.78 -2.60 -6.88
N GLY A 45 11.09 -2.76 -6.79
CA GLY A 45 12.06 -1.67 -6.88
C GLY A 45 12.54 -1.14 -5.52
N PRO A 46 13.52 -0.22 -5.55
CA PRO A 46 14.16 0.32 -4.36
C PRO A 46 13.18 1.06 -3.44
N LEU A 47 13.62 1.31 -2.20
CA LEU A 47 12.82 1.97 -1.18
C LEU A 47 12.17 3.27 -1.66
N GLU A 48 12.91 4.09 -2.42
CA GLU A 48 12.44 5.38 -2.93
C GLU A 48 11.23 5.21 -3.86
N SER A 49 11.36 4.39 -4.92
CA SER A 49 10.26 4.13 -5.86
C SER A 49 9.08 3.41 -5.19
N ALA A 50 9.36 2.51 -4.25
CA ALA A 50 8.32 1.83 -3.50
C ALA A 50 7.54 2.81 -2.60
N THR A 51 8.24 3.77 -1.99
CA THR A 51 7.64 4.81 -1.15
C THR A 51 6.78 5.76 -1.98
N GLU A 52 7.29 6.23 -3.12
CA GLU A 52 6.53 7.07 -4.05
C GLU A 52 5.26 6.38 -4.54
N THR A 53 5.37 5.12 -4.95
CA THR A 53 4.23 4.31 -5.40
C THR A 53 3.14 4.23 -4.32
N VAL A 54 3.53 3.98 -3.07
CA VAL A 54 2.59 3.93 -1.94
C VAL A 54 1.94 5.30 -1.70
N ILE A 55 2.72 6.38 -1.68
CA ILE A 55 2.20 7.74 -1.46
C ILE A 55 1.21 8.14 -2.55
N GLN A 56 1.52 7.86 -3.83
CA GLN A 56 0.64 8.21 -4.94
C GLN A 56 -0.68 7.46 -4.87
N ASN A 57 -0.67 6.15 -4.58
CA ASN A 57 -1.91 5.38 -4.44
C ASN A 57 -2.77 5.84 -3.27
N VAL A 58 -2.15 6.24 -2.15
CA VAL A 58 -2.87 6.82 -1.01
C VAL A 58 -3.48 8.18 -1.36
N LYS A 59 -2.73 9.06 -2.05
CA LYS A 59 -3.25 10.37 -2.51
C LYS A 59 -4.43 10.19 -3.46
N ASN A 60 -4.28 9.35 -4.49
CA ASN A 60 -5.34 9.04 -5.44
C ASN A 60 -6.61 8.51 -4.77
N TYR A 61 -6.47 7.74 -3.69
CA TYR A 61 -7.62 7.27 -2.91
C TYR A 61 -8.29 8.43 -2.16
N ILE A 62 -7.51 9.27 -1.47
CA ILE A 62 -8.02 10.41 -0.70
C ILE A 62 -8.72 11.43 -1.59
N GLU A 63 -8.19 11.70 -2.79
CA GLU A 63 -8.79 12.62 -3.76
C GLU A 63 -10.14 12.14 -4.31
N ARG A 64 -10.47 10.85 -4.14
CA ARG A 64 -11.74 10.25 -4.57
C ARG A 64 -12.75 10.08 -3.42
N LEU A 65 -12.38 10.42 -2.19
CA LEU A 65 -13.28 10.44 -1.03
C LEU A 65 -14.23 11.64 -1.10
#